data_AF-A0A075HUC0-F1
#
_entry.id   AF-A0A075HUC0-F1
#
_cell.length_a   1.000
_cell.length_b   1.000
_cell.length_c   1.000
_cell.angle_alpha   90.00
_cell.angle_beta   90.00
_cell.angle_gamma   90.00
#
_symmetry.space_group_name_H-M   'P 1'
#
loop_
_entity.id
_entity.type
_entity.pdbx_description
1 polymer ?
#
loop_
_entity_poly.entity_id
_entity_poly.type
_entity_poly.pdbx_seq_one_letter_code
_entity_poly.pdbx_strand_id
1 'polypeptide(L)'
;EAFYGSSAYWVNPDQVKKGAPSGQSMAKGSFMIEGQRNFVKISSLKMCVAIIKHEESYLLTCGPPSLKNTAVCYAMIEPTGQDMPDVAKRIRHEFLSSNEEIAKPFSIDDFVRVLPAGTCKITESGSGT
;
A
#
# COMPACT_ATOMS: atom_id res chain seq x y z
N GLU A 1 -5.31 0.00 -20.44
CA GLU A 1 -4.94 0.56 -19.12
C GLU A 1 -4.17 -0.48 -18.34
N ALA A 2 -3.10 -0.10 -17.65
CA ALA A 2 -2.45 -1.00 -16.70
C ALA A 2 -3.38 -1.17 -15.48
N PHE A 3 -3.84 -2.39 -15.24
CA PHE A 3 -4.59 -2.73 -14.03
C PHE A 3 -3.60 -2.78 -12.86
N TYR A 4 -3.49 -1.68 -12.10
CA TYR A 4 -2.76 -1.66 -10.82
C TYR A 4 -3.58 -2.24 -9.66
N GLY A 5 -4.83 -2.60 -9.94
CA GLY A 5 -5.66 -3.44 -9.09
C GLY A 5 -5.25 -4.91 -9.20
N SER A 6 -5.44 -5.66 -8.11
CA SER A 6 -5.23 -7.11 -8.09
C SER A 6 -6.52 -7.82 -7.71
N SER A 7 -6.79 -8.95 -8.36
CA SER A 7 -7.87 -9.84 -7.96
C SER A 7 -7.29 -11.06 -7.27
N ALA A 8 -7.67 -11.26 -6.02
CA ALA A 8 -7.30 -12.42 -5.24
C ALA A 8 -8.56 -13.14 -4.76
N TYR A 9 -8.41 -14.34 -4.21
CA TYR A 9 -9.45 -14.96 -3.41
C TYR A 9 -8.82 -15.71 -2.26
N TRP A 10 -9.59 -15.92 -1.21
CA TRP A 10 -9.22 -16.78 -0.10
C TRP A 10 -10.25 -17.88 0.12
N VAL A 11 -9.81 -18.97 0.75
CA VAL A 11 -10.63 -20.11 1.17
C VAL A 11 -10.17 -20.58 2.54
N ASN A 12 -11.03 -21.29 3.25
CA ASN A 12 -10.67 -21.93 4.51
C ASN A 12 -9.76 -23.16 4.27
N PRO A 13 -8.90 -23.53 5.24
CA PRO A 13 -7.97 -24.65 5.07
C PRO A 13 -8.63 -25.99 4.73
N ASP A 14 -9.82 -26.26 5.25
CA ASP A 14 -10.58 -27.50 5.01
C ASP A 14 -11.08 -27.64 3.57
N GLN A 15 -11.17 -26.53 2.84
CA GLN A 15 -11.54 -26.46 1.42
C GLN A 15 -10.40 -26.88 0.48
N VAL A 16 -9.17 -27.04 1.00
CA VAL A 16 -7.98 -27.40 0.21
C VAL A 16 -7.76 -28.93 0.26
N LYS A 17 -7.92 -29.62 -0.87
CA LYS A 17 -7.71 -31.08 -0.99
C LYS A 17 -6.47 -31.40 -1.80
N LYS A 18 -5.67 -32.35 -1.31
CA LYS A 18 -4.45 -32.85 -1.99
C LYS A 18 -4.74 -33.88 -3.07
N GLY A 19 -5.92 -34.51 -3.03
CA GLY A 19 -6.35 -35.51 -4.01
C GLY A 19 -7.18 -34.86 -5.12
N ALA A 20 -7.05 -35.41 -6.33
CA ALA A 20 -7.99 -35.12 -7.39
C ALA A 20 -9.37 -35.75 -7.05
N PRO A 21 -10.48 -35.19 -7.56
CA PRO A 21 -11.77 -35.87 -7.53
C PRO A 21 -11.69 -37.24 -8.18
N SER A 22 -12.57 -38.17 -7.76
CA SER A 22 -12.62 -39.52 -8.33
C SER A 22 -12.75 -39.48 -9.86
N GLY A 23 -11.90 -40.23 -10.55
CA GLY A 23 -11.86 -40.28 -12.02
C GLY A 23 -11.12 -39.14 -12.72
N GLN A 24 -10.51 -38.21 -11.97
CA GLN A 24 -9.68 -37.13 -12.53
C GLN A 24 -8.22 -37.27 -12.10
N SER A 25 -7.30 -36.68 -12.86
CA SER A 25 -5.88 -36.57 -12.52
C SER A 25 -5.53 -35.11 -12.20
N MET A 26 -4.51 -34.91 -11.36
CA MET A 26 -4.05 -33.58 -10.97
C MET A 26 -2.53 -33.50 -11.08
N ALA A 27 -2.01 -32.34 -11.50
CA ALA A 27 -0.59 -32.12 -11.63
C ALA A 27 0.11 -32.19 -10.27
N LYS A 28 1.36 -32.65 -10.28
CA LYS A 28 2.17 -32.75 -9.06
C LYS A 28 2.35 -31.36 -8.45
N GLY A 29 2.02 -31.22 -7.16
CA GLY A 29 2.11 -29.96 -6.43
C GLY A 29 0.86 -29.07 -6.52
N SER A 30 -0.19 -29.49 -7.24
CA SER A 30 -1.47 -28.79 -7.25
C SER A 30 -2.40 -29.26 -6.11
N PHE A 31 -3.40 -28.44 -5.82
CA PHE A 31 -4.45 -28.72 -4.83
C PHE A 31 -5.81 -28.42 -5.44
N MET A 32 -6.81 -29.23 -5.11
CA MET A 32 -8.20 -28.96 -5.45
C MET A 32 -8.82 -28.04 -4.40
N ILE A 33 -9.62 -27.07 -4.85
CA ILE A 33 -10.35 -26.15 -3.98
C ILE A 33 -11.84 -26.43 -4.11
N GLU A 34 -12.46 -26.87 -3.02
CA GLU A 34 -13.89 -27.22 -2.97
C GLU A 34 -14.71 -26.15 -2.24
N GLY A 35 -15.96 -25.96 -2.64
CA GLY A 35 -16.87 -24.99 -2.02
C GLY A 35 -16.65 -23.54 -2.45
N GLN A 36 -17.11 -22.60 -1.62
CA GLN A 36 -17.15 -21.18 -1.96
C GLN A 36 -15.76 -20.52 -1.90
N ARG A 37 -15.44 -19.73 -2.92
CA ARG A 37 -14.26 -18.85 -2.93
C ARG A 37 -14.66 -17.44 -2.52
N ASN A 38 -13.89 -16.83 -1.64
CA ASN A 38 -14.11 -15.46 -1.21
C ASN A 38 -13.24 -14.53 -2.04
N PHE A 39 -13.83 -13.93 -3.08
CA PHE A 39 -13.12 -13.07 -4.02
C PHE A 39 -12.90 -11.67 -3.44
N VAL A 40 -11.68 -11.19 -3.58
CA VAL A 40 -11.27 -9.82 -3.24
C VAL A 40 -10.87 -9.14 -4.55
N LYS A 41 -11.68 -8.19 -4.99
CA LYS A 41 -11.39 -7.36 -6.17
C LYS A 41 -10.87 -6.01 -5.70
N ILE A 42 -9.57 -5.79 -5.88
CA ILE A 42 -8.93 -4.50 -5.59
C ILE A 42 -8.89 -3.73 -6.90
N SER A 43 -9.61 -2.61 -7.00
CA SER A 43 -9.69 -1.80 -8.22
C SER A 43 -8.44 -0.95 -8.45
N SER A 44 -7.82 -0.46 -7.38
CA SER A 44 -6.55 0.27 -7.40
C SER A 44 -5.80 0.03 -6.09
N LEU A 45 -4.48 -0.05 -6.15
CA LEU A 45 -3.63 -0.15 -4.97
C LEU A 45 -3.45 1.24 -4.35
N LYS A 46 -4.06 1.45 -3.19
CA LYS A 46 -3.91 2.69 -2.42
C LYS A 46 -2.89 2.49 -1.30
N MET A 47 -1.98 3.42 -1.17
CA MET A 47 -0.99 3.46 -0.08
C MET A 47 -0.98 4.83 0.58
N CYS A 48 -0.43 4.90 1.78
CA CYS A 48 -0.31 6.12 2.56
C CYS A 48 1.15 6.36 2.91
N VAL A 49 1.72 7.46 2.45
CA VAL A 49 2.99 8.01 2.97
C VAL A 49 2.64 8.87 4.16
N ALA A 50 3.31 8.68 5.30
CA ALA A 50 2.97 9.41 6.51
C ALA A 50 4.18 9.65 7.41
N ILE A 51 4.11 10.72 8.19
CA ILE A 51 4.92 10.88 9.39
C ILE A 51 4.06 10.44 10.58
N ILE A 52 4.52 9.43 11.32
CA ILE A 52 3.86 8.92 12.51
C ILE A 52 4.73 9.16 13.74
N LYS A 53 4.11 9.31 14.92
CA LYS A 53 4.83 9.25 16.18
C LYS A 53 5.15 7.79 16.51
N HIS A 54 6.42 7.48 16.72
CA HIS A 54 6.89 6.16 17.10
C HIS A 54 7.85 6.30 18.29
N GLU A 55 7.46 5.76 19.44
CA GLU A 55 8.13 5.95 20.73
C GLU A 55 8.29 7.46 21.05
N GLU A 56 9.52 7.93 21.25
CA GLU A 56 9.86 9.33 21.55
C GLU A 56 10.27 10.12 20.29
N SER A 57 10.02 9.59 19.09
CA SER A 57 10.47 10.20 17.83
C SER A 57 9.40 10.14 16.72
N TYR A 58 9.73 10.72 15.57
CA TYR A 58 8.89 10.70 14.38
C TYR A 58 9.51 9.82 13.30
N LEU A 59 8.67 9.04 12.63
CA LEU A 59 9.06 8.15 11.54
C LEU A 59 8.31 8.51 10.27
N LEU A 60 9.05 8.81 9.20
CA LEU A 60 8.52 8.87 7.84
C LEU A 60 8.45 7.45 7.27
N THR A 61 7.28 7.02 6.82
CA THR A 61 7.06 5.67 6.31
C THR A 61 5.97 5.63 5.24
N CYS A 62 5.83 4.49 4.56
CA CYS A 62 4.75 4.22 3.63
C CYS A 62 4.08 2.88 3.95
N GLY A 63 2.76 2.84 3.91
CA GLY A 63 2.01 1.65 4.31
C GLY A 63 0.56 1.63 3.81
N PRO A 64 -0.30 0.80 4.42
CA PRO A 64 -1.70 0.70 4.04
C PRO A 64 -2.45 2.01 4.30
N PRO A 65 -3.62 2.24 3.66
CA PRO A 65 -4.43 3.45 3.85
C PRO A 65 -4.82 3.74 5.31
N SER A 66 -4.91 2.70 6.15
CA SER A 66 -5.23 2.84 7.58
C SER A 66 -4.17 3.62 8.36
N LEU A 67 -2.95 3.77 7.83
CA LEU A 67 -1.87 4.54 8.44
C LEU A 67 -2.25 6.03 8.64
N LYS A 68 -3.16 6.55 7.80
CA LYS A 68 -3.73 7.89 7.94
C LYS A 68 -4.30 8.16 9.35
N ASN A 69 -4.84 7.15 10.02
CA ASN A 69 -5.52 7.30 11.31
C ASN A 69 -4.57 7.63 12.47
N THR A 70 -3.27 7.42 12.30
CA THR A 70 -2.24 7.66 13.33
C THR A 70 -1.17 8.64 12.85
N ALA A 71 -1.38 9.24 11.67
CA ALA A 71 -0.41 10.10 11.01
C ALA A 71 -0.52 11.53 11.51
N VAL A 72 0.61 12.19 11.74
CA VAL A 72 0.65 13.64 11.94
C VAL A 72 0.51 14.36 10.61
N CYS A 73 1.21 13.88 9.59
CA CYS A 73 1.08 14.31 8.19
C CYS A 73 0.91 13.07 7.32
N TYR A 74 0.03 13.11 6.33
CA TYR A 74 -0.17 12.01 5.40
C TYR A 74 -0.39 12.47 3.96
N ALA A 75 -0.02 11.61 3.02
CA ALA A 75 -0.33 11.70 1.61
C ALA A 75 -0.76 10.32 1.11
N MET A 76 -1.95 10.24 0.52
CA MET A 76 -2.43 9.05 -0.17
C MET A 76 -1.85 9.01 -1.58
N ILE A 77 -1.31 7.86 -1.94
CA ILE A 77 -0.73 7.62 -3.25
C ILE A 77 -1.34 6.39 -3.92
N GLU A 78 -1.36 6.42 -5.24
CA GLU A 78 -1.68 5.28 -6.10
C GLU A 78 -0.57 5.10 -7.14
N PRO A 79 -0.32 3.87 -7.62
CA PRO A 79 0.48 3.64 -8.81
C PRO A 79 -0.09 4.43 -10.00
N THR A 80 0.77 4.85 -10.94
CA THR A 80 0.56 5.81 -12.06
C THR A 80 1.10 7.20 -11.75
N GLY A 81 1.23 8.04 -12.77
CA GLY A 81 1.50 9.47 -12.58
C GLY A 81 2.96 9.82 -12.76
N GLN A 82 3.50 10.54 -11.79
CA GLN A 82 4.82 11.19 -11.87
C GLN A 82 5.91 10.28 -11.29
N ASP A 83 7.18 10.61 -11.55
CA ASP A 83 8.31 9.88 -10.97
C ASP A 83 8.45 10.14 -9.46
N MET A 84 9.19 9.27 -8.79
CA MET A 84 9.35 9.32 -7.33
C MET A 84 9.99 10.63 -6.85
N PRO A 85 11.04 11.19 -7.49
CA PRO A 85 11.64 12.45 -7.05
C PRO A 85 10.67 13.63 -7.06
N ASP A 86 9.83 13.76 -8.09
CA ASP A 86 8.90 14.89 -8.16
C ASP A 86 7.73 14.73 -7.19
N VAL A 87 7.23 13.49 -7.01
CA VAL A 87 6.24 13.18 -5.98
C VAL A 87 6.80 13.43 -4.58
N ALA A 88 8.03 13.02 -4.31
CA ALA A 88 8.69 13.23 -3.02
C ALA A 88 8.84 14.72 -2.67
N LYS A 89 9.27 15.56 -3.63
CA LYS A 89 9.33 17.02 -3.44
C LYS A 89 7.96 17.59 -3.07
N ARG A 90 6.91 17.13 -3.76
CA ARG A 90 5.55 17.61 -3.55
C ARG A 90 4.99 17.18 -2.18
N ILE A 91 5.13 15.91 -1.81
CA ILE A 91 4.71 15.41 -0.48
C ILE A 91 5.46 16.18 0.61
N ARG A 92 6.78 16.36 0.48
CA ARG A 92 7.57 17.12 1.45
C ARG A 92 7.08 18.56 1.59
N HIS A 93 6.77 19.22 0.49
CA HIS A 93 6.23 20.58 0.51
C HIS A 93 4.88 20.65 1.23
N GLU A 94 3.98 19.70 0.96
CA GLU A 94 2.68 19.60 1.63
C GLU A 94 2.86 19.33 3.13
N PHE A 95 3.79 18.45 3.52
CA PHE A 95 4.05 18.12 4.92
C PHE A 95 4.69 19.28 5.68
N LEU A 96 5.62 20.02 5.07
CA LEU A 96 6.19 21.24 5.65
C LEU A 96 5.13 22.34 5.84
N SER A 97 4.19 22.45 4.91
CA SER A 97 3.09 23.41 5.02
C SER A 97 2.10 23.05 6.13
N SER A 98 1.92 21.76 6.40
CA SER A 98 1.05 21.28 7.47
C SER A 98 1.70 21.29 8.85
N ASN A 99 2.96 20.84 8.97
CA ASN A 99 3.66 20.78 10.25
C ASN A 99 5.18 20.90 10.04
N GLU A 100 5.68 22.14 9.98
CA GLU A 100 7.08 22.41 9.66
C GLU A 100 8.05 21.76 10.65
N GLU A 101 7.79 21.85 11.95
CA GLU A 101 8.69 21.35 13.00
C GLU A 101 8.96 19.85 12.85
N ILE A 102 7.92 19.08 12.51
CA ILE A 102 7.99 17.62 12.38
C ILE A 102 8.49 17.18 11.01
N ALA A 103 8.16 17.92 9.95
CA ALA A 103 8.53 17.55 8.58
C ALA A 103 9.96 17.98 8.19
N LYS A 104 10.48 19.06 8.77
CA LYS A 104 11.80 19.64 8.45
C LYS A 104 12.99 18.70 8.61
N PRO A 105 13.05 17.80 9.61
CA PRO A 105 14.15 16.85 9.76
C PRO A 105 14.28 15.85 8.59
N PHE A 106 13.20 15.59 7.84
CA PHE A 106 13.21 14.65 6.73
C PHE A 106 13.69 15.31 5.43
N SER A 107 14.73 14.73 4.84
CA SER A 107 15.28 15.16 3.54
C SER A 107 14.41 14.67 2.38
N ILE A 108 14.57 15.27 1.19
CA ILE A 108 13.86 14.79 -0.02
C ILE A 108 14.19 13.31 -0.29
N ASP A 109 15.44 12.89 -0.07
CA ASP A 109 15.87 11.51 -0.28
C ASP A 109 15.15 10.53 0.67
N ASP A 110 14.80 10.95 1.88
CA ASP A 110 14.01 10.13 2.80
C ASP A 110 12.58 9.92 2.26
N PHE A 111 11.98 10.96 1.67
CA PHE A 111 10.69 10.83 0.99
C PHE A 111 10.78 9.92 -0.24
N VAL A 112 11.85 10.02 -1.04
CA VAL A 112 12.07 9.10 -2.17
C VAL A 112 12.22 7.66 -1.68
N ARG A 113 12.95 7.43 -0.59
CA ARG A 113 13.25 6.10 -0.05
C ARG A 113 12.01 5.35 0.45
N VAL A 114 11.01 6.07 0.98
CA VAL A 114 9.77 5.44 1.47
C VAL A 114 8.74 5.19 0.38
N LEU A 115 8.86 5.85 -0.79
CA LEU A 115 7.92 5.64 -1.88
C LEU A 115 8.08 4.24 -2.50
N PRO A 116 6.99 3.61 -2.93
CA PRO A 116 7.07 2.37 -3.71
C PRO A 116 7.77 2.63 -5.05
N ALA A 117 8.47 1.63 -5.56
CA ALA A 117 9.15 1.74 -6.84
C ALA A 117 8.15 1.97 -7.99
N GLY A 118 8.51 2.85 -8.92
CA GLY A 118 7.70 3.18 -10.10
C GLY A 118 7.10 4.58 -10.02
N THR A 119 6.06 4.82 -10.82
CA THR A 119 5.37 6.12 -10.84
C THR A 119 4.26 6.17 -9.81
N CYS A 120 4.08 7.34 -9.20
CA CYS A 120 3.08 7.57 -8.16
C CYS A 120 2.26 8.83 -8.42
N LYS A 121 0.99 8.77 -8.03
CA LYS A 121 0.05 9.89 -8.08
C LYS A 121 -0.48 10.14 -6.70
N ILE A 122 -0.32 11.37 -6.22
CA ILE A 122 -0.94 11.83 -4.97
C ILE A 122 -2.43 12.03 -5.24
N THR A 123 -3.28 11.39 -4.43
CA THR A 123 -4.74 11.47 -4.54
C THR A 123 -5.36 12.37 -3.47
N GLU A 124 -4.72 12.44 -2.30
CA GLU A 124 -5.17 13.21 -1.14
C GLU A 124 -3.96 13.49 -0.24
N SER A 125 -3.92 14.63 0.44
CA SER A 125 -2.96 14.89 1.51
C SER A 125 -3.58 15.76 2.60
N GLY A 126 -3.00 15.70 3.80
CA GLY A 126 -3.46 16.48 4.93
C GLY A 126 -2.64 16.21 6.20
N SER A 127 -3.03 16.86 7.29
CA SER A 127 -2.57 16.56 8.63
C SER A 127 -3.61 15.71 9.36
N GLY A 128 -3.14 14.78 10.20
CA GLY A 128 -4.02 14.15 11.17
C GLY A 128 -4.34 15.10 12.33
N THR A 129 -5.34 14.71 13.11
CA THR A 129 -5.71 15.33 14.37
C THR A 129 -4.72 15.01 15.48
#